data_AF-A0A377LNS3-F1
#
_entry.id   AF-A0A377LNS3-F1
#
_cell.length_a   1.000
_cell.length_b   1.000
_cell.length_c   1.000
_cell.angle_alpha   90.00
_cell.angle_beta   90.00
_cell.angle_gamma   90.00
#
_symmetry.space_group_name_H-M   'P 1'
#
loop_
_entity.id
_entity.type
_entity.pdbx_description
1 polymer ?
#
loop_
_entity_poly.entity_id
_entity_poly.type
_entity_poly.pdbx_seq_one_letter_code
_entity_poly.pdbx_strand_id
1 'polypeptide(L)'
;MEQQGNDLVVYVAPRDVRERAWQLDTLMFTVRLFAPQEGIVGVRIEHFQGAQDKGPHYPLNVLKDVRVETVNNAEYARAEKR
;
A
#
# COMPACT_ATOMS: atom_id res chain seq x y z
N MET A 1 9.11 -4.25 0.80
CA MET A 1 7.77 -4.18 1.41
C MET A 1 7.94 -3.78 2.86
N GLU A 2 6.97 -3.09 3.41
CA GLU A 2 7.02 -2.55 4.77
C GLU A 2 5.66 -2.70 5.43
N GLN A 3 5.63 -3.16 6.68
CA GLN A 3 4.41 -3.18 7.48
C GLN A 3 4.39 -1.92 8.36
N GLN A 4 3.36 -1.09 8.19
CA GLN A 4 3.15 0.14 8.95
C GLN A 4 1.88 -0.01 9.81
N GLY A 5 2.04 -0.51 11.03
CA GLY A 5 0.91 -0.86 11.89
C GLY A 5 0.08 -1.99 11.28
N ASN A 6 -1.20 -1.71 10.99
CA ASN A 6 -2.14 -2.65 10.37
C ASN A 6 -2.13 -2.60 8.83
N ASP A 7 -1.29 -1.74 8.25
CA ASP A 7 -1.24 -1.54 6.81
C ASP A 7 0.00 -2.18 6.20
N LEU A 8 -0.14 -2.66 4.97
CA LEU A 8 0.94 -3.23 4.18
C LEU A 8 1.29 -2.27 3.04
N VAL A 9 2.55 -1.83 3.00
CA VAL A 9 3.09 -0.94 1.98
C VAL A 9 4.03 -1.72 1.04
N VAL A 10 3.76 -1.60 -0.26
CA VAL A 10 4.52 -2.24 -1.33
C VAL A 10 5.03 -1.18 -2.29
N TYR A 11 6.35 -1.16 -2.49
CA TYR A 11 7.00 -0.32 -3.50
C TYR A 11 7.14 -1.10 -4.80
N VAL A 12 6.58 -0.57 -5.87
CA VAL A 12 6.51 -1.26 -7.17
C VAL A 12 7.21 -0.44 -8.24
N ALA A 13 8.31 -0.98 -8.77
CA ALA A 13 8.99 -0.42 -9.93
C ALA A 13 8.29 -0.88 -11.22
N PRO A 14 8.22 -0.05 -12.27
CA PRO A 14 7.59 -0.42 -13.54
C PRO A 14 8.50 -1.30 -14.42
N ARG A 15 9.75 -1.51 -14.01
CA ARG A 15 10.78 -2.28 -14.70
C ARG A 15 11.55 -3.15 -13.71
N ASP A 16 12.36 -4.05 -14.22
CA ASP A 16 13.28 -4.83 -13.39
C ASP A 16 14.34 -3.92 -12.75
N VAL A 17 14.43 -3.96 -11.42
CA VAL A 17 15.34 -3.15 -10.59
C VAL A 17 16.18 -4.01 -9.65
N ARG A 18 16.32 -5.31 -9.96
CA ARG A 18 17.10 -6.25 -9.12
C ARG A 18 18.57 -5.88 -9.03
N GLU A 19 19.16 -5.40 -10.11
CA GLU A 19 20.54 -4.90 -10.09
C GLU A 19 20.61 -3.44 -9.64
N ARG A 20 21.65 -3.09 -8.87
CA ARG A 20 21.82 -1.74 -8.31
C ARG A 20 21.88 -0.65 -9.38
N ALA A 21 22.43 -0.94 -10.55
CA ALA A 21 22.52 0.02 -11.65
C ALA A 21 21.13 0.48 -12.15
N TRP A 22 20.09 -0.34 -11.98
CA TRP A 22 18.73 -0.05 -12.46
C TRP A 22 17.82 0.58 -11.41
N GLN A 23 18.30 0.75 -10.17
CA GLN A 23 17.51 1.27 -9.04
C GLN A 23 17.40 2.79 -9.01
N LEU A 24 18.12 3.49 -9.89
CA LEU A 24 18.10 4.95 -10.03
C LEU A 24 17.52 5.36 -11.39
N ASP A 25 17.15 6.64 -11.52
CA ASP A 25 16.48 7.21 -12.70
C ASP A 25 15.27 6.39 -13.16
N THR A 26 14.46 5.95 -12.19
CA THR A 26 13.23 5.20 -12.43
C THR A 26 12.13 5.65 -11.47
N LEU A 27 10.89 5.66 -11.95
CA LEU A 27 9.72 5.93 -11.11
C LEU A 27 9.45 4.76 -10.16
N MET A 28 8.75 5.03 -9.05
CA MET A 28 8.32 4.02 -8.09
C MET A 28 6.89 4.30 -7.67
N PHE A 29 6.00 3.31 -7.77
CA PHE A 29 4.67 3.39 -7.18
C PHE A 29 4.71 3.00 -5.71
N THR A 30 3.93 3.71 -4.90
CA THR A 30 3.66 3.32 -3.51
C THR A 30 2.25 2.75 -3.45
N VAL A 31 2.14 1.45 -3.15
CA VAL A 31 0.86 0.75 -2.99
C VAL A 31 0.64 0.50 -1.50
N ARG A 32 -0.47 1.03 -0.94
CA ARG A 32 -0.87 0.80 0.44
C ARG A 32 -2.15 -0.05 0.47
N LEU A 33 -2.07 -1.17 1.16
CA LEU A 33 -3.20 -2.02 1.51
C LEU A 33 -3.60 -1.74 2.97
N PHE A 34 -4.86 -1.42 3.20
CA PHE A 34 -5.41 -1.10 4.52
C PHE A 34 -6.84 -1.63 4.64
N ALA A 35 -7.36 -1.79 5.85
CA ALA A 35 -8.72 -2.29 6.07
C ALA A 35 -9.59 -1.21 6.73
N PRO A 36 -10.44 -0.49 5.97
CA PRO A 36 -11.30 0.54 6.56
C PRO A 36 -12.48 -0.02 7.37
N GLN A 37 -12.90 -1.25 7.08
CA GLN A 37 -13.93 -2.00 7.80
C GLN A 37 -13.65 -3.50 7.72
N GLU A 38 -14.36 -4.26 8.53
CA GLU A 38 -14.33 -5.72 8.46
C GLU A 38 -14.77 -6.22 7.08
N GLY A 39 -13.95 -7.07 6.45
CA GLY A 39 -14.24 -7.63 5.12
C GLY A 39 -14.00 -6.68 3.94
N ILE A 40 -13.47 -5.47 4.18
CA ILE A 40 -13.12 -4.51 3.12
C ILE A 40 -11.61 -4.30 3.11
N VAL A 41 -10.99 -4.45 1.94
CA VAL A 41 -9.59 -4.07 1.70
C VAL A 41 -9.55 -2.82 0.82
N GLY A 42 -9.05 -1.73 1.38
CA GLY A 42 -8.70 -0.51 0.66
C GLY A 42 -7.34 -0.66 -0.02
N VAL A 43 -7.27 -0.23 -1.27
CA VAL A 43 -6.04 -0.20 -2.07
C VAL A 43 -5.79 1.22 -2.54
N ARG A 44 -4.66 1.81 -2.14
CA ARG A 44 -4.22 3.14 -2.59
C ARG A 44 -2.94 3.00 -3.39
N ILE A 45 -2.95 3.45 -4.64
CA ILE A 45 -1.79 3.43 -5.55
C ILE A 45 -1.39 4.88 -5.83
N GLU A 46 -0.17 5.24 -5.46
CA GLU A 46 0.33 6.62 -5.58
C GLU A 46 1.58 6.69 -6.43
N HIS A 47 1.63 7.69 -7.32
CA HIS A 47 2.81 8.06 -8.08
C HIS A 47 3.52 9.26 -7.45
N PHE A 48 2.79 10.35 -7.19
CA PHE A 48 3.32 11.55 -6.53
C PHE A 48 2.47 11.90 -5.30
N GLN A 49 3.12 12.09 -4.16
CA GLN A 49 2.47 12.52 -2.91
C GLN A 49 2.52 14.05 -2.70
N GLY A 50 3.18 14.79 -3.59
CA GLY A 50 3.29 16.26 -3.52
C GLY A 50 2.09 17.01 -4.10
N ALA A 51 1.09 16.32 -4.65
CA ALA A 51 -0.12 16.95 -5.16
C ALA A 51 -0.98 17.50 -4.01
N GLN A 52 -1.69 18.61 -4.26
CA GLN A 52 -2.66 19.14 -3.29
C GLN A 52 -3.88 18.22 -3.19
N ASP A 53 -4.13 17.68 -2.00
CA ASP A 53 -5.33 16.85 -1.72
C ASP A 53 -6.55 17.76 -1.49
N LYS A 54 -7.24 18.11 -2.58
CA LYS A 54 -8.42 18.98 -2.53
C LYS A 54 -9.67 18.16 -2.25
N GLY A 55 -10.37 18.50 -1.18
CA GLY A 55 -11.69 17.94 -0.86
C GLY A 55 -12.82 18.50 -1.75
N PRO A 56 -14.08 18.13 -1.46
CA PRO A 56 -14.50 17.27 -0.35
C PRO A 56 -14.20 15.79 -0.62
N HIS A 57 -13.93 15.03 0.45
CA HIS A 57 -13.82 13.57 0.38
C HIS A 57 -15.17 12.92 0.68
N TYR A 58 -15.36 11.69 0.21
CA TYR A 58 -16.52 10.91 0.58
C TYR A 58 -16.57 10.70 2.11
N PRO A 59 -17.76 10.82 2.73
CA PRO A 59 -17.94 10.59 4.16
C PRO A 59 -17.95 9.08 4.46
N LEU A 60 -16.80 8.42 4.25
CA LEU A 60 -16.64 7.00 4.48
C LEU A 60 -16.54 6.71 5.98
N ASN A 61 -17.25 5.68 6.44
CA ASN A 61 -17.09 5.16 7.79
C ASN A 61 -15.82 4.32 7.86
N VAL A 62 -14.73 4.89 8.36
CA VAL A 62 -13.43 4.25 8.47
C VAL A 62 -13.13 3.91 9.93
N LEU A 63 -12.97 2.62 10.22
CA LEU A 63 -12.50 2.11 11.50
C LEU A 63 -10.97 2.08 11.49
N LYS A 64 -10.34 2.48 12.61
CA LYS A 64 -8.87 2.51 12.73
C LYS A 64 -8.27 1.19 13.21
N ASP A 65 -9.03 0.41 13.97
CA ASP A 65 -8.55 -0.78 14.67
C ASP A 65 -9.15 -2.07 14.11
N VAL A 66 -9.26 -2.17 12.78
CA VAL A 66 -9.67 -3.42 12.13
C VAL A 66 -8.54 -4.44 12.29
N ARG A 67 -8.86 -5.63 12.79
CA ARG A 67 -7.90 -6.73 12.89
C ARG A 67 -7.57 -7.27 11.50
N VAL A 68 -6.29 -7.27 11.15
CA VAL A 68 -5.77 -7.72 9.86
C VAL A 68 -4.63 -8.70 10.10
N GLU A 69 -4.59 -9.76 9.31
CA GLU A 69 -3.47 -10.67 9.22
C GLU A 69 -2.62 -10.27 8.01
N THR A 70 -1.34 -10.03 8.25
CA THR A 70 -0.38 -9.69 7.20
C THR A 70 0.60 -10.84 7.05
N VAL A 71 0.69 -11.39 5.84
CA VAL A 71 1.66 -12.42 5.48
C VAL A 71 2.64 -11.81 4.48
N ASN A 72 3.94 -11.86 4.81
CA ASN A 72 5.01 -11.41 3.94
C ASN A 72 6.05 -12.54 3.83
N ASN A 73 6.20 -13.10 2.63
CA ASN A 73 7.19 -14.13 2.34
C ASN A 73 7.89 -13.85 0.98
N ALA A 74 8.80 -14.74 0.59
CA ALA A 74 9.61 -14.57 -0.62
C ALA A 74 8.80 -14.63 -1.94
N GLU A 75 7.62 -15.25 -1.94
CA GLU A 75 6.80 -15.45 -3.14
C GLU A 75 5.65 -14.45 -3.24
N TYR A 76 5.05 -14.06 -2.11
CA TYR A 76 3.92 -13.15 -2.08
C TYR A 76 3.84 -12.35 -0.77
N ALA A 77 3.11 -11.24 -0.86
CA ALA A 77 2.59 -10.56 0.30
C ALA A 77 1.07 -10.44 0.20
N ARG A 78 0.40 -10.68 1.32
CA ARG A 78 -1.06 -10.72 1.44
C ARG A 78 -1.49 -9.99 2.70
N ALA A 79 -2.55 -9.19 2.58
CA ALA A 79 -3.33 -8.69 3.70
C ALA A 79 -4.70 -9.36 3.65
N GLU A 80 -5.02 -10.16 4.65
CA GLU A 80 -6.29 -10.89 4.77
C GLU A 80 -6.89 -10.66 6.16
N LYS A 81 -8.20 -10.85 6.28
CA LYS A 81 -8.91 -10.76 7.55
C LYS A 81 -9.33 -12.15 8.02
N ARG A 82 -9.30 -12.36 9.35
CA ARG A 82 -9.89 -13.51 10.04
C ARG A 82 -11.23 -13.13 10.64
#